data_AF-A0A5C2RLK2-F1
#
_entry.id   AF-A0A5C2RLK2-F1
#
_cell.length_a   1.000
_cell.length_b   1.000
_cell.length_c   1.000
_cell.angle_alpha   90.00
_cell.angle_beta   90.00
_cell.angle_gamma   90.00
#
_symmetry.space_group_name_H-M   'P 1'
#
loop_
_entity.id
_entity.type
_entity.pdbx_description
1 polymer ?
#
loop_
_entity_poly.entity_id
_entity_poly.type
_entity_poly.pdbx_seq_one_letter_code
_entity_poly.pdbx_strand_id
1 'polypeptide(L)'
;MPGNEQTDMRPNKRTRGDGEEDMDIESSIMAGTMVLKYPTTPIPEGVTEETFDMFKMPYLRAFDSVETTGKPAHWDECPHGRKTRAGAPLEQPLLPHQEFLEGPFPHTHIPEYRFFSNLNAAQIQAVRQRGSQVLAVIPHGGGQGLLKRAKLVATAVESFLRSLAFESNERKAFNVKVYEPEVKKLDPNNPFGKPHAFFVDLGPNADALRKFLLWQEVFAVNPSLSFTILPIDNREASWKVCVISGDDIEPNATHAVTSIENLTAASGNKKDRDRVCSERGGMRFPTGQGPELVLG
;
A
#
# COMPACT_ATOMS: atom_id res chain seq x y z
N MET A 1 15.96 -10.42 -67.01
CA MET A 1 15.76 -9.02 -66.61
C MET A 1 16.59 -8.78 -65.36
N PRO A 2 17.40 -7.70 -65.34
CA PRO A 2 18.62 -7.57 -64.55
C PRO A 2 18.35 -7.26 -63.08
N GLY A 3 19.31 -7.65 -62.24
CA GLY A 3 19.33 -7.39 -60.81
C GLY A 3 19.64 -5.94 -60.49
N ASN A 4 19.05 -5.47 -59.39
CA ASN A 4 19.45 -4.23 -58.73
C ASN A 4 20.32 -4.58 -57.52
N GLU A 5 21.61 -4.34 -57.69
CA GLU A 5 22.54 -4.00 -56.61
C GLU A 5 22.02 -2.75 -55.89
N GLN A 6 21.96 -2.78 -54.56
CA GLN A 6 21.92 -1.53 -53.81
C GLN A 6 22.63 -1.64 -52.46
N THR A 7 23.93 -1.39 -52.55
CA THR A 7 24.77 -0.56 -51.66
C THR A 7 24.70 -0.79 -50.14
N ASP A 8 25.77 -1.46 -49.69
CA ASP A 8 26.42 -1.27 -48.40
C ASP A 8 26.61 0.22 -48.05
N MET A 9 26.13 0.63 -46.88
CA MET A 9 26.66 1.78 -46.14
C MET A 9 26.72 1.47 -44.64
N ARG A 10 27.93 1.18 -44.19
CA ARG A 10 28.43 1.38 -42.81
C ARG A 10 29.74 2.19 -42.94
N PRO A 11 30.29 2.82 -41.89
CA PRO A 11 29.70 3.29 -40.63
C PRO A 11 30.02 4.79 -40.39
N ASN A 12 29.13 5.54 -39.74
CA ASN A 12 29.47 6.90 -39.29
C ASN A 12 30.16 6.83 -37.91
N LYS A 13 31.48 7.00 -37.95
CA LYS A 13 32.40 7.05 -36.80
C LYS A 13 32.14 8.37 -36.06
N ARG A 14 31.38 8.33 -34.96
CA ARG A 14 31.22 9.49 -34.06
C ARG A 14 32.52 9.70 -33.29
N THR A 15 33.20 10.78 -33.62
CA THR A 15 34.33 11.35 -32.88
C THR A 15 33.85 11.73 -31.48
N ARG A 16 34.48 11.14 -30.46
CA ARG A 16 34.31 11.51 -29.05
C ARG A 16 35.15 12.76 -28.84
N GLY A 17 34.50 13.90 -28.60
CA GLY A 17 35.18 15.11 -28.17
C GLY A 17 35.47 14.96 -26.69
N ASP A 18 36.74 14.80 -26.35
CA ASP A 18 37.25 14.91 -24.99
C ASP A 18 37.30 16.41 -24.66
N GLY A 19 36.27 16.88 -23.96
CA GLY A 19 36.26 18.17 -23.29
C GLY A 19 36.51 17.92 -21.81
N GLU A 20 37.78 18.01 -21.40
CA GLU A 20 38.17 18.22 -20.01
C GLU A 20 37.74 19.64 -19.63
N GLU A 21 36.58 19.76 -19.00
CA GLU A 21 36.25 20.93 -18.18
C GLU A 21 36.57 20.55 -16.73
N ASP A 22 37.72 21.04 -16.26
CA ASP A 22 38.06 21.15 -14.84
C ASP A 22 37.00 22.04 -14.17
N MET A 23 35.95 21.39 -13.64
CA MET A 23 35.06 22.05 -12.70
C MET A 23 35.70 22.00 -11.32
N ASP A 24 36.18 23.16 -10.89
CA ASP A 24 36.48 23.47 -9.50
C ASP A 24 35.26 23.13 -8.63
N ILE A 25 35.34 21.98 -7.95
CA ILE A 25 34.43 21.61 -6.86
C ILE A 25 34.87 22.42 -5.64
N GLU A 26 34.59 23.73 -5.67
CA GLU A 26 34.52 24.50 -4.44
C GLU A 26 33.35 23.96 -3.62
N SER A 27 33.73 23.42 -2.48
CA SER A 27 32.91 22.88 -1.42
C SER A 27 31.85 23.88 -0.94
N SER A 28 30.70 23.91 -1.59
CA SER A 28 29.48 24.50 -1.03
C SER A 28 28.88 23.50 -0.05
N ILE A 29 29.41 23.49 1.16
CA ILE A 29 28.74 22.92 2.34
C ILE A 29 27.54 23.84 2.60
N MET A 30 26.47 23.63 1.85
CA MET A 30 25.15 24.16 2.19
C MET A 30 24.80 23.50 3.52
N ALA A 31 24.88 24.28 4.59
CA ALA A 31 24.27 23.97 5.87
C ALA A 31 22.78 23.72 5.61
N GLY A 32 22.44 22.47 5.35
CA GLY A 32 21.09 22.03 5.12
C GLY A 32 20.34 22.23 6.42
N THR A 33 19.60 23.33 6.51
CA THR A 33 18.62 23.55 7.57
C THR A 33 17.71 22.34 7.56
N MET A 34 17.89 21.42 8.51
CA MET A 34 16.95 20.33 8.74
C MET A 34 15.62 20.98 9.09
N VAL A 35 14.74 21.11 8.10
CA VAL A 35 13.34 21.45 8.34
C VAL A 35 12.75 20.22 9.03
N LEU A 36 12.75 20.25 10.36
CA LEU A 36 11.99 19.32 11.20
C LEU A 36 10.53 19.45 10.76
N LYS A 37 10.06 18.46 9.99
CA LYS A 37 8.65 18.35 9.65
C LYS A 37 7.92 17.94 10.92
N TYR A 38 7.19 18.89 11.49
CA TYR A 38 6.34 18.65 12.65
C TYR A 38 5.38 17.49 12.39
N PRO A 39 5.09 16.66 13.40
CA PRO A 39 4.03 15.67 13.31
C PRO A 39 2.71 16.38 13.03
N THR A 40 1.89 15.81 12.14
CA THR A 40 0.59 16.36 11.70
C THR A 40 -0.50 16.34 12.79
N THR A 41 -0.14 16.04 14.04
CA THR A 41 -1.05 16.06 15.18
C THR A 41 -1.22 17.50 15.68
N PRO A 42 -2.47 17.93 15.94
CA PRO A 42 -2.73 19.27 16.47
C PRO A 42 -2.03 19.45 17.81
N ILE A 43 -1.31 20.56 17.96
CA ILE A 43 -0.68 20.97 19.22
C ILE A 43 -1.82 21.36 20.18
N PRO A 44 -1.88 20.80 21.40
CA PRO A 44 -2.91 21.15 22.37
C PRO A 44 -2.93 22.66 22.66
N GLU A 45 -4.12 23.18 22.94
CA GLU A 45 -4.32 24.58 23.29
C GLU A 45 -3.47 24.94 24.53
N GLY A 46 -2.59 25.93 24.40
CA GLY A 46 -1.67 26.37 25.46
C GLY A 46 -0.23 25.83 25.39
N VAL A 47 0.09 24.95 24.44
CA VAL A 47 1.49 24.53 24.18
C VAL A 47 2.07 25.41 23.07
N THR A 48 3.11 26.19 23.39
CA THR A 48 3.81 27.03 22.41
C THR A 48 4.95 26.25 21.75
N GLU A 49 5.39 26.71 20.57
CA GLU A 49 6.52 26.10 19.84
C GLU A 49 7.82 26.07 20.68
N GLU A 50 8.01 27.06 21.56
CA GLU A 50 9.16 27.19 22.46
C GLU A 50 9.10 26.23 23.67
N THR A 51 7.91 25.75 24.04
CA THR A 51 7.70 24.80 25.15
C THR A 51 7.57 23.36 24.67
N PHE A 52 7.50 23.13 23.36
CA PHE A 52 7.42 21.81 22.75
C PHE A 52 8.80 21.14 22.68
N ASP A 53 9.32 20.70 23.83
CA ASP A 53 10.48 19.80 23.87
C ASP A 53 10.00 18.34 23.77
N MET A 54 10.11 17.76 22.57
CA MET A 54 9.69 16.38 22.28
C MET A 54 10.34 15.34 23.22
N PHE A 55 11.47 15.65 23.85
CA PHE A 55 12.20 14.75 24.75
C PHE A 55 11.93 15.00 26.23
N LYS A 56 11.31 16.14 26.60
CA LYS A 56 11.03 16.51 28.00
C LYS A 56 9.55 16.67 28.31
N MET A 57 8.67 16.61 27.31
CA MET A 57 7.24 16.70 27.56
C MET A 57 6.77 15.49 28.39
N PRO A 58 6.17 15.71 29.58
CA PRO A 58 5.51 14.63 30.29
C PRO A 58 4.36 14.12 29.41
N TYR A 59 4.16 12.81 29.41
CA TYR A 59 3.05 12.19 28.70
C TYR A 59 1.72 12.88 29.08
N LEU A 60 1.08 13.52 28.11
CA LEU A 60 -0.20 14.17 28.35
C LEU A 60 -1.30 13.11 28.34
N ARG A 61 -1.96 12.90 29.48
CA ARG A 61 -3.16 12.04 29.56
C ARG A 61 -4.31 12.50 28.65
N ALA A 62 -4.26 13.74 28.15
CA ALA A 62 -5.18 14.20 27.11
C ALA A 62 -5.05 13.40 25.79
N PHE A 63 -3.92 12.71 25.57
CA PHE A 63 -3.76 11.75 24.47
C PHE A 63 -4.24 10.33 24.82
N ASP A 64 -4.53 10.01 26.09
CA ASP A 64 -5.09 8.71 26.49
C ASP A 64 -6.51 8.52 25.94
N SER A 65 -7.26 9.62 25.74
CA SER A 65 -8.51 9.59 24.99
C SER A 65 -8.24 9.48 23.49
N VAL A 66 -7.42 8.50 23.09
CA VAL A 66 -7.60 7.91 21.76
C VAL A 66 -9.03 7.42 21.77
N GLU A 67 -9.93 8.07 21.04
CA GLU A 67 -11.29 7.60 20.82
C GLU A 67 -11.22 6.13 20.42
N THR A 68 -11.39 5.22 21.39
CA THR A 68 -11.52 3.79 21.15
C THR A 68 -12.91 3.47 20.62
N THR A 69 -13.82 4.44 20.67
CA THR A 69 -15.08 4.51 19.93
C THR A 69 -14.80 4.47 18.43
N GLY A 70 -14.64 3.25 17.91
CA GLY A 70 -14.36 2.99 16.49
C GLY A 70 -13.24 1.97 16.24
N LYS A 71 -12.58 1.45 17.28
CA LYS A 71 -11.69 0.29 17.08
C LYS A 71 -12.56 -0.93 16.76
N PRO A 72 -12.16 -1.76 15.78
CA PRO A 72 -12.79 -3.06 15.55
C PRO A 72 -12.85 -3.83 16.87
N ALA A 73 -14.06 -4.07 17.40
CA ALA A 73 -14.24 -4.86 18.61
C ALA A 73 -14.05 -6.35 18.32
N HIS A 74 -14.23 -6.73 17.05
CA HIS A 74 -14.17 -8.09 16.57
C HIS A 74 -13.25 -8.25 15.35
N TRP A 75 -12.72 -9.46 15.16
CA TRP A 75 -11.76 -9.78 14.09
C TRP A 75 -12.36 -9.64 12.69
N ASP A 76 -13.66 -9.82 12.54
CA ASP A 76 -14.42 -9.62 11.31
C ASP A 76 -14.58 -8.13 10.94
N GLU A 77 -14.49 -7.22 11.90
CA GLU A 77 -14.45 -5.77 11.67
C GLU A 77 -13.05 -5.29 11.23
N CYS A 78 -12.04 -6.16 11.33
CA CYS A 78 -10.67 -5.85 10.94
C CYS A 78 -10.54 -5.88 9.38
N PRO A 79 -10.32 -4.75 8.69
CA PRO A 79 -10.15 -4.71 7.22
C PRO A 79 -9.01 -5.59 6.70
N HIS A 80 -7.95 -5.84 7.48
CA HIS A 80 -6.88 -6.76 7.09
C HIS A 80 -7.30 -8.24 7.13
N GLY A 81 -8.38 -8.57 7.85
CA GLY A 81 -8.97 -9.91 7.90
C GLY A 81 -9.97 -10.15 6.77
N ARG A 82 -10.34 -9.11 6.01
CA ARG A 82 -11.28 -9.22 4.89
C ARG A 82 -10.67 -10.03 3.75
N LYS A 83 -11.55 -10.71 3.04
CA LYS A 83 -11.21 -11.45 1.82
C LYS A 83 -11.97 -10.87 0.64
N THR A 84 -11.40 -11.02 -0.55
CA THR A 84 -12.10 -10.72 -1.81
C THR A 84 -13.30 -11.65 -1.97
N ARG A 85 -14.24 -11.27 -2.84
CA ARG A 85 -15.48 -11.99 -3.10
C ARG A 85 -16.39 -12.17 -1.87
N ALA A 86 -16.28 -11.28 -0.89
CA ALA A 86 -17.16 -11.29 0.27
C ALA A 86 -18.62 -10.98 -0.14
N GLY A 87 -19.58 -11.66 0.49
CA GLY A 87 -21.00 -11.48 0.24
C GLY A 87 -21.56 -12.35 -0.90
N ALA A 88 -22.74 -12.00 -1.39
CA ALA A 88 -23.40 -12.73 -2.47
C ALA A 88 -22.66 -12.52 -3.81
N PRO A 89 -22.54 -13.56 -4.65
CA PRO A 89 -22.00 -13.41 -6.00
C PRO A 89 -22.78 -12.35 -6.78
N LEU A 90 -22.06 -11.46 -7.45
CA LEU A 90 -22.64 -10.44 -8.32
C LEU A 90 -22.85 -10.98 -9.74
N GLU A 91 -23.55 -10.18 -10.57
CA GLU A 91 -23.66 -10.41 -12.01
C GLU A 91 -22.26 -10.62 -12.60
N GLN A 92 -22.09 -11.75 -13.29
CA GLN A 92 -20.84 -12.10 -13.93
C GLN A 92 -20.81 -11.54 -15.35
N PRO A 93 -19.63 -11.16 -15.87
CA PRO A 93 -19.51 -10.74 -17.26
C PRO A 93 -19.84 -11.90 -18.21
N LEU A 94 -20.39 -11.55 -19.36
CA LEU A 94 -20.77 -12.47 -20.42
C LEU A 94 -19.55 -12.96 -21.20
N LEU A 95 -19.60 -14.22 -21.62
CA LEU A 95 -18.60 -14.79 -22.52
C LEU A 95 -18.69 -14.16 -23.93
N PRO A 96 -17.57 -14.05 -24.66
CA PRO A 96 -16.23 -14.47 -24.27
C PRO A 96 -15.50 -13.42 -23.43
N HIS A 97 -14.94 -13.83 -22.30
CA HIS A 97 -13.96 -13.07 -21.54
C HIS A 97 -12.85 -14.00 -21.08
N GLN A 98 -11.74 -13.44 -20.63
CA GLN A 98 -10.67 -14.22 -20.04
C GLN A 98 -11.09 -14.82 -18.69
N GLU A 99 -10.66 -16.05 -18.41
CA GLU A 99 -10.88 -16.69 -17.12
C GLU A 99 -10.32 -15.84 -15.97
N PHE A 100 -11.12 -15.71 -14.91
CA PHE A 100 -10.70 -15.00 -13.71
C PHE A 100 -10.02 -15.97 -12.75
N LEU A 101 -9.10 -15.45 -11.95
CA LEU A 101 -8.49 -16.21 -10.88
C LEU A 101 -9.55 -16.76 -9.92
N GLU A 102 -9.44 -18.04 -9.57
CA GLU A 102 -10.25 -18.64 -8.52
C GLU A 102 -9.77 -18.14 -7.15
N GLY A 103 -10.63 -17.42 -6.44
CA GLY A 103 -10.40 -16.86 -5.10
C GLY A 103 -11.50 -17.30 -4.13
N PRO A 104 -11.25 -17.11 -2.81
CA PRO A 104 -11.00 -15.77 -2.26
C PRO A 104 -9.52 -15.46 -1.96
N PHE A 105 -9.12 -14.20 -2.16
CA PHE A 105 -7.79 -13.67 -1.82
C PHE A 105 -7.85 -12.75 -0.59
N PRO A 106 -6.74 -12.49 0.12
CA PRO A 106 -6.70 -11.43 1.11
C PRO A 106 -7.02 -10.06 0.50
N HIS A 107 -7.88 -9.27 1.16
CA HIS A 107 -8.20 -7.91 0.74
C HIS A 107 -6.99 -6.98 0.92
N THR A 108 -6.71 -6.15 -0.07
CA THR A 108 -5.59 -5.20 -0.01
C THR A 108 -6.08 -3.83 0.44
N HIS A 109 -5.81 -3.47 1.69
CA HIS A 109 -6.15 -2.15 2.21
C HIS A 109 -5.06 -1.10 1.90
N ILE A 110 -5.37 -0.10 1.07
CA ILE A 110 -4.49 1.03 0.79
C ILE A 110 -5.20 2.33 1.20
N PRO A 111 -4.65 3.11 2.15
CA PRO A 111 -5.31 4.34 2.58
C PRO A 111 -5.28 5.41 1.49
N GLU A 112 -6.30 6.28 1.48
CA GLU A 112 -6.52 7.33 0.46
C GLU A 112 -5.26 8.16 0.16
N TYR A 113 -4.57 8.64 1.19
CA TYR A 113 -3.36 9.46 1.04
C TYR A 113 -2.23 8.73 0.27
N ARG A 114 -2.24 7.40 0.25
CA ARG A 114 -1.27 6.60 -0.51
C ARG A 114 -1.63 6.51 -1.99
N PHE A 115 -2.91 6.56 -2.37
CA PHE A 115 -3.30 6.69 -3.78
C PHE A 115 -2.86 8.04 -4.34
N PHE A 116 -2.98 9.10 -3.53
CA PHE A 116 -2.70 10.48 -3.96
C PHE A 116 -1.26 10.95 -3.74
N SER A 117 -0.40 10.15 -3.12
CA SER A 117 0.95 10.58 -2.71
C SER A 117 1.82 11.10 -3.86
N ASN A 118 1.47 10.78 -5.10
CA ASN A 118 2.24 11.15 -6.29
C ASN A 118 1.43 11.92 -7.34
N LEU A 119 0.18 12.31 -7.06
CA LEU A 119 -0.61 13.11 -7.99
C LEU A 119 -0.42 14.61 -7.80
N ASN A 120 -0.72 15.38 -8.83
CA ASN A 120 -0.86 16.82 -8.71
C ASN A 120 -2.24 17.20 -8.10
N ALA A 121 -2.37 18.42 -7.57
CA ALA A 121 -3.59 18.85 -6.88
C ALA A 121 -4.83 18.85 -7.81
N ALA A 122 -4.67 19.20 -9.08
CA ALA A 122 -5.76 19.23 -10.06
C ALA A 122 -6.31 17.82 -10.35
N GLN A 123 -5.43 16.81 -10.45
CA GLN A 123 -5.84 15.41 -10.60
C GLN A 123 -6.55 14.89 -9.36
N ILE A 124 -6.04 15.20 -8.17
CA ILE A 124 -6.71 14.82 -6.91
C ILE A 124 -8.12 15.41 -6.87
N GLN A 125 -8.26 16.68 -7.23
CA GLN A 125 -9.57 17.34 -7.29
C GLN A 125 -10.47 16.69 -8.35
N ALA A 126 -9.96 16.36 -9.54
CA ALA A 126 -10.72 15.70 -10.59
C ALA A 126 -11.20 14.29 -10.18
N VAL A 127 -10.34 13.51 -9.54
CA VAL A 127 -10.70 12.19 -9.00
C VAL A 127 -11.79 12.32 -7.93
N ARG A 128 -11.63 13.26 -6.99
CA ARG A 128 -12.62 13.51 -5.93
C ARG A 128 -13.96 14.01 -6.47
N GLN A 129 -13.97 14.86 -7.49
CA GLN A 129 -15.20 15.36 -8.12
C GLN A 129 -16.02 14.25 -8.79
N ARG A 130 -15.37 13.22 -9.32
CA ARG A 130 -16.05 12.06 -9.92
C ARG A 130 -16.51 11.03 -8.88
N GLY A 131 -15.89 11.03 -7.70
CA GLY A 131 -16.31 10.22 -6.56
C GLY A 131 -16.29 8.72 -6.88
N SER A 132 -17.41 8.05 -6.65
CA SER A 132 -17.53 6.59 -6.78
C SER A 132 -17.35 6.04 -8.20
N GLN A 133 -17.40 6.90 -9.23
CA GLN A 133 -17.14 6.53 -10.62
C GLN A 133 -15.67 6.21 -10.90
N VAL A 134 -14.76 6.68 -10.03
CA VAL A 134 -13.33 6.45 -10.17
C VAL A 134 -12.87 5.39 -9.18
N LEU A 135 -12.18 4.38 -9.68
CA LEU A 135 -11.52 3.36 -8.86
C LEU A 135 -10.00 3.47 -9.01
N ALA A 136 -9.28 3.03 -7.98
CA ALA A 136 -7.83 2.89 -8.03
C ALA A 136 -7.47 1.52 -8.61
N VAL A 137 -6.50 1.48 -9.52
CA VAL A 137 -5.92 0.27 -10.09
C VAL A 137 -4.46 0.19 -9.65
N ILE A 138 -4.08 -0.93 -9.03
CA ILE A 138 -2.74 -1.18 -8.49
C ILE A 138 -2.12 -2.34 -9.25
N PRO A 139 -1.30 -2.07 -10.28
CA PRO A 139 -0.57 -3.12 -10.97
C PRO A 139 0.42 -3.82 -10.05
N HIS A 140 0.58 -5.13 -10.24
CA HIS A 140 1.52 -5.95 -9.46
C HIS A 140 2.89 -6.05 -10.15
N GLY A 141 3.91 -6.46 -9.38
CA GLY A 141 5.18 -6.97 -9.92
C GLY A 141 6.18 -5.95 -10.46
N GLY A 142 5.81 -4.69 -10.66
CA GLY A 142 6.68 -3.73 -11.37
C GLY A 142 7.17 -2.51 -10.59
N GLY A 143 6.68 -2.26 -9.37
CA GLY A 143 7.05 -1.09 -8.56
C GLY A 143 7.03 0.23 -9.34
N GLN A 144 8.06 1.06 -9.18
CA GLN A 144 8.27 2.26 -10.01
C GLN A 144 8.76 1.94 -11.42
N GLY A 145 9.46 0.82 -11.63
CA GLY A 145 9.98 0.40 -12.92
C GLY A 145 8.89 0.23 -13.98
N LEU A 146 7.68 -0.16 -13.55
CA LEU A 146 6.51 -0.29 -14.41
C LEU A 146 6.10 1.03 -15.07
N LEU A 147 6.42 2.17 -14.48
CA LEU A 147 6.01 3.48 -14.97
C LEU A 147 6.64 3.81 -16.33
N LYS A 148 7.79 3.22 -16.65
CA LYS A 148 8.39 3.29 -18.00
C LYS A 148 7.48 2.70 -19.08
N ARG A 149 6.50 1.89 -18.68
CA ARG A 149 5.48 1.25 -19.53
C ARG A 149 4.06 1.63 -19.11
N ALA A 150 3.88 2.74 -18.37
CA ALA A 150 2.58 3.13 -17.81
C ALA A 150 1.47 3.19 -18.87
N LYS A 151 1.73 3.86 -20.00
CA LYS A 151 0.79 3.94 -21.12
C LYS A 151 0.36 2.58 -21.68
N LEU A 152 1.31 1.64 -21.81
CA LEU A 152 1.02 0.29 -22.28
C LEU A 152 0.13 -0.45 -21.27
N VAL A 153 0.47 -0.36 -19.98
CA VAL A 153 -0.32 -0.96 -18.89
C VAL A 153 -1.73 -0.36 -18.84
N ALA A 154 -1.86 0.96 -18.90
CA ALA A 154 -3.16 1.65 -18.91
C ALA A 154 -4.02 1.21 -20.10
N THR A 155 -3.43 1.13 -21.30
CA THR A 155 -4.14 0.69 -22.51
C THR A 155 -4.58 -0.77 -22.40
N ALA A 156 -3.75 -1.65 -21.83
CA ALA A 156 -4.07 -3.06 -21.64
C ALA A 156 -5.19 -3.26 -20.61
N VAL A 157 -5.15 -2.53 -19.48
CA VAL A 157 -6.22 -2.54 -18.48
C VAL A 157 -7.51 -1.98 -19.09
N GLU A 158 -7.45 -0.86 -19.81
CA GLU A 158 -8.62 -0.26 -20.49
C GLU A 158 -9.24 -1.24 -21.50
N SER A 159 -8.42 -1.88 -22.33
CA SER A 159 -8.88 -2.87 -23.30
C SER A 159 -9.55 -4.07 -22.64
N PHE A 160 -8.98 -4.57 -21.53
CA PHE A 160 -9.58 -5.66 -20.78
C PHE A 160 -10.92 -5.25 -20.16
N LEU A 161 -11.00 -4.08 -19.53
CA LEU A 161 -12.26 -3.63 -18.92
C LEU A 161 -13.35 -3.37 -19.96
N ARG A 162 -12.98 -2.89 -21.15
CA ARG A 162 -13.91 -2.73 -22.28
C ARG A 162 -14.38 -4.04 -22.90
N SER A 163 -13.62 -5.14 -22.75
CA SER A 163 -14.06 -6.44 -23.26
C SER A 163 -15.10 -7.12 -22.37
N LEU A 164 -15.34 -6.60 -21.16
CA LEU A 164 -16.38 -7.11 -20.27
C LEU A 164 -17.75 -6.56 -20.69
N ALA A 165 -18.70 -7.47 -20.90
CA ALA A 165 -20.10 -7.17 -21.22
C ALA A 165 -21.02 -7.78 -20.17
N PHE A 166 -22.14 -7.13 -19.88
CA PHE A 166 -23.10 -7.54 -18.84
C PHE A 166 -24.51 -7.48 -19.42
N GLU A 167 -25.43 -8.30 -18.91
CA GLU A 167 -26.83 -8.27 -19.36
C GLU A 167 -27.49 -6.96 -18.96
N SER A 168 -27.16 -6.44 -17.77
CA SER A 168 -27.66 -5.15 -17.28
C SER A 168 -27.29 -3.96 -18.17
N ASN A 169 -26.26 -4.12 -19.02
CA ASN A 169 -25.79 -3.09 -19.95
C ASN A 169 -26.06 -3.48 -21.42
N GLU A 170 -27.11 -4.27 -21.67
CA GLU A 170 -27.51 -4.70 -23.02
C GLU A 170 -26.38 -5.35 -23.81
N ARG A 171 -25.46 -6.04 -23.11
CA ARG A 171 -24.27 -6.67 -23.69
C ARG A 171 -23.33 -5.71 -24.42
N LYS A 172 -23.44 -4.40 -24.16
CA LYS A 172 -22.55 -3.37 -24.73
C LYS A 172 -21.31 -3.20 -23.87
N ALA A 173 -20.20 -2.84 -24.50
CA ALA A 173 -18.98 -2.44 -23.82
C ALA A 173 -19.19 -1.14 -23.02
N PHE A 174 -18.59 -1.04 -21.85
CA PHE A 174 -18.59 0.20 -21.05
C PHE A 174 -17.60 1.21 -21.62
N ASN A 175 -17.93 2.50 -21.54
CA ASN A 175 -17.02 3.58 -21.90
C ASN A 175 -16.04 3.88 -20.76
N VAL A 176 -15.11 2.96 -20.55
CA VAL A 176 -14.08 3.05 -19.50
C VAL A 176 -12.88 3.82 -20.02
N LYS A 177 -12.24 4.61 -19.16
CA LYS A 177 -10.94 5.26 -19.43
C LYS A 177 -9.97 5.04 -18.29
N VAL A 178 -8.74 4.62 -18.61
CA VAL A 178 -7.68 4.42 -17.61
C VAL A 178 -6.64 5.52 -17.73
N TYR A 179 -6.39 6.20 -16.62
CA TYR A 179 -5.41 7.26 -16.48
C TYR A 179 -4.14 6.74 -15.82
N GLU A 180 -3.01 7.00 -16.48
CA GLU A 180 -1.70 6.73 -15.90
C GLU A 180 -1.36 7.72 -14.78
N PRO A 181 -0.58 7.30 -13.78
CA PRO A 181 -0.12 8.22 -12.74
C PRO A 181 0.90 9.22 -13.29
N GLU A 182 0.67 10.51 -13.03
CA GLU A 182 1.65 11.58 -13.31
C GLU A 182 2.65 11.70 -12.16
N VAL A 183 3.77 11.00 -12.25
CA VAL A 183 4.73 10.93 -11.15
C VAL A 183 5.69 12.11 -11.15
N LYS A 184 5.75 12.85 -10.04
CA LYS A 184 6.64 14.02 -9.87
C LYS A 184 8.13 13.67 -9.97
N LYS A 185 8.54 12.54 -9.41
CA LYS A 185 9.94 12.08 -9.40
C LYS A 185 9.99 10.56 -9.42
N LEU A 186 10.70 10.02 -10.40
CA LEU A 186 11.06 8.61 -10.46
C LEU A 186 12.40 8.42 -9.75
N ASP A 187 12.52 7.38 -8.93
CA ASP A 187 13.80 6.96 -8.39
C ASP A 187 14.35 5.83 -9.27
N PRO A 188 15.31 6.11 -10.17
CA PRO A 188 15.87 5.09 -11.04
C PRO A 188 16.61 3.99 -10.27
N ASN A 189 17.05 4.25 -9.04
CA ASN A 189 17.77 3.30 -8.20
C ASN A 189 16.82 2.38 -7.42
N ASN A 190 15.51 2.67 -7.42
CA ASN A 190 14.51 1.88 -6.71
C ASN A 190 13.36 1.45 -7.63
N PRO A 191 13.61 0.60 -8.64
CA PRO A 191 12.59 0.14 -9.57
C PRO A 191 11.47 -0.66 -8.87
N PHE A 192 11.75 -1.27 -7.72
CA PHE A 192 10.77 -2.00 -6.90
C PHE A 192 10.19 -1.16 -5.77
N GLY A 193 10.31 0.17 -5.86
CA GLY A 193 9.70 1.10 -4.93
C GLY A 193 8.18 0.97 -4.89
N LYS A 194 7.55 1.75 -4.00
CA LYS A 194 6.10 1.73 -3.77
C LYS A 194 5.32 1.79 -5.10
N PRO A 195 4.34 0.89 -5.33
CA PRO A 195 3.54 0.93 -6.54
C PRO A 195 2.72 2.23 -6.62
N HIS A 196 2.49 2.68 -7.84
CA HIS A 196 1.69 3.86 -8.13
C HIS A 196 0.30 3.46 -8.60
N ALA A 197 -0.71 4.15 -8.09
CA ALA A 197 -2.09 3.91 -8.46
C ALA A 197 -2.38 4.52 -9.83
N PHE A 198 -2.94 3.71 -10.71
CA PHE A 198 -3.66 4.14 -11.90
C PHE A 198 -5.09 4.45 -11.49
N PHE A 199 -5.78 5.28 -12.28
CA PHE A 199 -7.17 5.64 -11.99
C PHE A 199 -8.04 5.22 -13.15
N VAL A 200 -9.09 4.46 -12.87
CA VAL A 200 -10.06 4.09 -13.88
C VAL A 200 -11.35 4.87 -13.67
N ASP A 201 -11.76 5.62 -14.68
CA ASP A 201 -13.09 6.22 -14.76
C ASP A 201 -14.00 5.27 -15.51
N LEU A 202 -15.04 4.79 -14.82
CA LEU A 202 -16.00 3.85 -15.37
C LEU A 202 -17.08 4.55 -16.21
N GLY A 203 -17.22 5.87 -16.10
CA GLY A 203 -18.28 6.64 -16.74
C GLY A 203 -19.65 6.45 -16.08
N PRO A 204 -20.71 7.07 -16.64
CA PRO A 204 -22.08 6.89 -16.16
C PRO A 204 -22.60 5.47 -16.46
N ASN A 205 -23.56 5.01 -15.66
CA ASN A 205 -24.27 3.73 -15.84
C ASN A 205 -23.40 2.46 -15.73
N ALA A 206 -22.20 2.55 -15.14
CA ALA A 206 -21.27 1.43 -14.99
C ALA A 206 -21.39 0.70 -13.63
N ASP A 207 -22.57 0.70 -13.00
CA ASP A 207 -22.76 0.15 -11.65
C ASP A 207 -22.50 -1.35 -11.56
N ALA A 208 -22.96 -2.12 -12.57
CA ALA A 208 -22.73 -3.56 -12.61
C ALA A 208 -21.24 -3.87 -12.71
N LEU A 209 -20.54 -3.20 -13.64
CA LEU A 209 -19.09 -3.30 -13.79
C LEU A 209 -18.39 -2.92 -12.48
N ARG A 210 -18.71 -1.75 -11.91
CA ARG A 210 -18.11 -1.27 -10.65
C ARG A 210 -18.23 -2.30 -9.52
N LYS A 211 -19.45 -2.81 -9.29
CA LYS A 211 -19.70 -3.78 -8.22
C LYS A 211 -18.91 -5.06 -8.48
N PHE A 212 -18.93 -5.58 -9.70
CA PHE A 212 -18.16 -6.77 -10.09
C PHE A 212 -16.65 -6.58 -9.86
N LEU A 213 -16.09 -5.44 -10.30
CA LEU A 213 -14.67 -5.15 -10.15
C LEU A 213 -14.24 -5.07 -8.68
N LEU A 214 -15.07 -4.47 -7.82
CA LEU A 214 -14.81 -4.37 -6.38
C LEU A 214 -15.00 -5.70 -5.65
N TRP A 215 -15.93 -6.55 -6.09
CA TRP A 215 -16.13 -7.88 -5.53
C TRP A 215 -15.00 -8.84 -5.91
N GLN A 216 -14.58 -8.84 -7.18
CA GLN A 216 -13.47 -9.66 -7.66
C GLN A 216 -12.13 -9.17 -7.11
N GLU A 217 -11.92 -7.85 -7.10
CA GLU A 217 -10.76 -7.09 -6.63
C GLU A 217 -9.44 -7.41 -7.36
N VAL A 218 -9.06 -8.68 -7.48
CA VAL A 218 -7.78 -9.12 -8.06
C VAL A 218 -7.99 -9.74 -9.44
N PHE A 219 -7.20 -9.28 -10.42
CA PHE A 219 -7.23 -9.72 -11.81
C PHE A 219 -5.83 -10.15 -12.27
N ALA A 220 -5.75 -11.28 -12.98
CA ALA A 220 -4.58 -11.69 -13.75
C ALA A 220 -4.98 -11.85 -15.21
N VAL A 221 -4.70 -10.82 -16.00
CA VAL A 221 -5.10 -10.74 -17.41
C VAL A 221 -4.07 -11.40 -18.33
N ASN A 222 -2.81 -11.49 -17.95
CA ASN A 222 -1.83 -12.32 -18.64
C ASN A 222 -0.59 -12.47 -17.75
N PRO A 223 0.39 -13.32 -18.11
CA PRO A 223 1.61 -13.48 -17.32
C PRO A 223 2.40 -12.19 -17.08
N SER A 224 2.16 -11.13 -17.85
CA SER A 224 2.80 -9.82 -17.72
C SER A 224 1.90 -8.74 -17.11
N LEU A 225 0.63 -9.03 -16.82
CA LEU A 225 -0.33 -8.07 -16.30
C LEU A 225 -1.27 -8.71 -15.28
N SER A 226 -1.04 -8.38 -14.01
CA SER A 226 -2.01 -8.53 -12.94
C SER A 226 -2.16 -7.22 -12.16
N PHE A 227 -3.32 -6.99 -11.60
CA PHE A 227 -3.62 -5.78 -10.84
C PHE A 227 -4.74 -6.02 -9.83
N THR A 228 -4.80 -5.12 -8.86
CA THR A 228 -5.89 -5.02 -7.88
C THR A 228 -6.71 -3.75 -8.13
N ILE A 229 -8.03 -3.83 -8.05
CA ILE A 229 -8.93 -2.67 -8.12
C ILE A 229 -9.49 -2.37 -6.74
N LEU A 230 -9.38 -1.12 -6.29
CA LEU A 230 -9.83 -0.66 -4.98
C LEU A 230 -10.74 0.56 -5.10
N PRO A 231 -11.68 0.72 -4.16
CA PRO A 231 -12.45 1.95 -4.06
C PRO A 231 -11.54 3.07 -3.53
N ILE A 232 -11.81 4.29 -3.99
CA ILE A 232 -11.21 5.50 -3.43
C ILE A 232 -12.17 5.99 -2.36
N ASP A 233 -12.19 5.31 -1.22
CA ASP A 233 -12.98 5.74 -0.06
C ASP A 233 -12.08 6.49 0.93
N ASN A 234 -12.59 7.61 1.43
CA ASN A 234 -11.87 8.58 2.25
C ASN A 234 -11.88 8.22 3.74
N ARG A 235 -12.50 7.09 4.13
CA ARG A 235 -12.90 6.86 5.52
C ARG A 235 -12.36 5.60 6.19
N GLU A 236 -11.73 4.69 5.45
CA GLU A 236 -11.10 3.55 6.11
C GLU A 236 -9.74 3.95 6.70
N ALA A 237 -9.72 4.15 8.01
CA ALA A 237 -8.48 4.32 8.75
C ALA A 237 -7.63 3.05 8.56
N SER A 238 -6.48 3.18 7.90
CA SER A 238 -5.47 2.12 7.89
C SER A 238 -4.88 2.03 9.29
N TRP A 239 -5.46 1.20 10.14
CA TRP A 239 -4.77 0.74 11.34
C TRP A 239 -3.68 -0.22 10.85
N LYS A 240 -2.49 0.29 10.58
CA LYS A 240 -1.33 -0.58 10.65
C LYS A 240 -1.20 -0.94 12.13
N VAL A 241 -1.49 -2.19 12.50
CA VAL A 241 -1.01 -2.70 13.78
C VAL A 241 0.49 -2.79 13.64
N CYS A 242 1.19 -1.75 14.05
CA CYS A 242 2.57 -1.93 14.45
C CYS A 242 2.51 -2.64 15.80
N VAL A 243 2.77 -3.95 15.81
CA VAL A 243 3.16 -4.63 17.05
C VAL A 243 4.56 -4.12 17.35
N ILE A 244 4.66 -3.09 18.20
CA ILE A 244 5.95 -2.71 18.78
C ILE A 244 6.31 -3.85 19.72
N SER A 245 7.13 -4.78 19.24
CA SER A 245 7.78 -5.79 20.06
C SER A 245 9.23 -5.36 20.21
N GLY A 246 9.64 -5.17 21.45
CA GLY A 246 11.01 -4.91 21.84
C GLY A 246 11.23 -5.54 23.20
N ASP A 247 12.34 -6.25 23.37
CA ASP A 247 12.71 -6.89 24.64
C ASP A 247 13.06 -5.85 25.74
N ASP A 248 13.20 -4.58 25.36
CA ASP A 248 13.57 -3.45 26.23
C ASP A 248 12.37 -2.60 26.71
N ILE A 249 11.13 -3.13 26.68
CA ILE A 249 10.08 -2.50 27.49
C ILE A 249 10.37 -2.85 28.94
N GLU A 250 11.13 -2.00 29.63
CA GLU A 250 11.37 -2.14 31.06
C GLU A 250 10.03 -2.41 31.75
N PRO A 251 9.89 -3.48 32.54
CA PRO A 251 8.62 -3.85 33.18
C PRO A 251 8.09 -2.76 34.13
N ASN A 252 8.91 -1.75 34.44
CA ASN A 252 8.60 -0.62 35.30
C ASN A 252 8.34 0.67 34.51
N ALA A 253 8.45 0.66 33.18
CA ALA A 253 8.09 1.82 32.38
C ALA A 253 6.60 2.10 32.58
N THR A 254 6.27 3.30 33.06
CA THR A 254 4.91 3.74 33.39
C THR A 254 3.92 3.62 32.22
N HIS A 255 4.41 3.51 30.98
CA HIS A 255 3.63 3.27 29.75
C HIS A 255 3.39 1.78 29.40
N ALA A 256 4.16 0.86 29.99
CA ALA A 256 4.01 -0.58 29.74
C ALA A 256 2.70 -1.11 30.32
N VAL A 257 2.30 -0.59 31.49
CA VAL A 257 1.05 -0.99 32.17
C VAL A 257 -0.17 -0.67 31.30
N THR A 258 -0.24 0.53 30.73
CA THR A 258 -1.35 0.96 29.85
C THR A 258 -1.39 0.19 28.53
N SER A 259 -0.23 -0.20 28.00
CA SER A 259 -0.13 -0.95 26.74
C SER A 259 -0.57 -2.41 26.91
N ILE A 260 -0.18 -3.03 28.04
CA ILE A 260 -0.52 -4.42 28.39
C ILE A 260 -2.01 -4.55 28.74
N GLU A 261 -2.59 -3.59 29.47
CA GLU A 261 -4.02 -3.59 29.79
C GLU A 261 -4.89 -3.51 28.52
N ASN A 262 -4.49 -2.71 27.53
CA ASN A 262 -5.18 -2.60 26.25
C ASN A 262 -5.04 -3.86 25.38
N LEU A 263 -3.88 -4.52 25.37
CA LEU A 263 -3.69 -5.80 24.68
C LEU A 263 -4.50 -6.94 25.33
N THR A 264 -4.58 -6.94 26.66
CA THR A 264 -5.34 -7.95 27.42
C THR A 264 -6.85 -7.75 27.25
N ALA A 265 -7.31 -6.50 27.13
CA ALA A 265 -8.71 -6.19 26.83
C ALA A 265 -9.11 -6.58 25.39
N ALA A 266 -8.21 -6.41 24.41
CA ALA A 266 -8.47 -6.77 23.00
C ALA A 266 -8.44 -8.28 22.74
N SER A 267 -7.75 -9.06 23.58
CA SER A 267 -7.59 -10.50 23.35
C SER A 267 -8.88 -11.31 23.52
N GLY A 268 -9.88 -10.83 24.28
CA GLY A 268 -11.22 -11.44 24.41
C GLY A 268 -11.27 -12.89 24.92
N ASN A 269 -10.14 -13.60 24.99
CA ASN A 269 -10.05 -15.00 25.34
C ASN A 269 -9.82 -15.14 26.84
N LYS A 270 -10.92 -15.34 27.56
CA LYS A 270 -10.95 -15.61 29.00
C LYS A 270 -10.04 -16.78 29.42
N LYS A 271 -9.69 -17.67 28.49
CA LYS A 271 -8.93 -18.91 28.72
C LYS A 271 -7.41 -18.71 28.87
N ASP A 272 -6.84 -17.64 28.31
CA ASP A 272 -5.40 -17.33 28.45
C ASP A 272 -5.08 -16.54 29.73
N ARG A 273 -6.11 -15.98 30.37
CA ARG A 273 -5.97 -15.17 31.58
C ARG A 273 -5.47 -15.98 32.78
N ASP A 274 -5.82 -17.26 32.87
CA ASP A 274 -5.41 -18.14 33.97
C ASP A 274 -4.02 -18.78 33.76
N ARG A 275 -3.54 -18.85 32.51
CA ARG A 275 -2.25 -19.48 32.19
C ARG A 275 -1.07 -18.58 32.55
N VAL A 276 -1.16 -17.29 32.24
CA VAL A 276 -0.10 -16.29 32.48
C VAL A 276 0.12 -16.02 33.97
N CYS A 277 -0.91 -16.20 34.82
CA CYS A 277 -0.76 -16.07 36.27
C CYS A 277 -0.15 -17.33 36.94
N SER A 278 -0.28 -18.52 36.34
CA SER A 278 0.22 -19.76 36.95
C SER A 278 1.73 -20.01 36.74
N GLU A 279 2.33 -19.46 35.67
CA GLU A 279 3.73 -19.72 35.32
C GLU A 279 4.74 -18.84 36.09
N ARG A 280 4.30 -17.92 36.97
CA ARG A 280 5.21 -17.13 37.84
C ARG A 280 5.56 -17.81 39.16
N GLY A 281 5.01 -18.99 39.44
CA GLY A 281 5.22 -19.74 40.67
C GLY A 281 6.24 -20.87 40.56
N GLY A 282 7.52 -20.55 40.33
CA GLY A 282 8.63 -21.46 40.67
C GLY A 282 9.34 -22.13 39.50
N MET A 283 10.40 -21.48 39.01
CA MET A 283 11.52 -22.20 38.41
C MET A 283 12.61 -22.40 39.47
N ARG A 284 12.75 -23.65 39.95
CA ARG A 284 13.99 -24.13 40.55
C ARG A 284 14.84 -24.71 39.42
N PHE A 285 16.07 -24.24 39.29
CA PHE A 285 17.06 -24.83 38.39
C PHE A 285 17.56 -26.16 38.98
N PRO A 286 17.52 -27.28 38.24
CA PRO A 286 18.26 -28.46 38.64
C PRO A 286 19.75 -28.28 38.27
N THR A 287 20.59 -28.24 39.28
CA THR A 287 22.04 -28.42 39.17
C THR A 287 22.36 -29.90 38.92
N GLY A 288 22.97 -30.20 37.77
CA GLY A 288 23.98 -31.25 37.62
C GLY A 288 23.51 -32.70 37.39
N GLN A 289 23.90 -33.27 36.25
CA GLN A 289 24.76 -34.46 36.15
C GLN A 289 25.10 -34.70 34.68
N GLY A 290 26.40 -34.71 34.38
CA GLY A 290 26.93 -34.96 33.03
C GLY A 290 26.95 -36.45 32.68
N PRO A 291 26.92 -36.81 31.39
CA PRO A 291 27.12 -38.19 30.97
C PRO A 291 28.62 -38.52 30.85
N GLU A 292 28.97 -39.60 31.52
CA GLU A 292 30.21 -40.38 31.47
C GLU A 292 30.37 -40.98 30.06
N LEU A 293 31.50 -40.71 29.42
CA LEU A 293 31.90 -41.31 28.15
C LEU A 293 32.59 -42.65 28.44
N VAL A 294 31.92 -43.76 28.11
CA VAL A 294 32.54 -45.09 28.04
C VAL A 294 32.92 -45.38 26.58
N LEU A 295 34.21 -45.53 26.33
CA LEU A 295 34.79 -46.15 25.13
C LEU A 295 35.57 -47.37 25.58
N GLY A 296 35.24 -48.54 25.03
CA GLY A 296 36.07 -49.76 25.10
C GLY A 296 35.84 -50.64 26.31
#